data_AF-A0AA92LP13-F1
#
_entry.id   AF-A0AA92LP13-F1
#
_cell.length_a   1.000
_cell.length_b   1.000
_cell.length_c   1.000
_cell.angle_alpha   90.00
_cell.angle_beta   90.00
_cell.angle_gamma   90.00
#
_symmetry.space_group_name_H-M   'P 1'
#
loop_
_entity.id
_entity.type
_entity.pdbx_description
1 polymer ?
#
loop_
_entity_poly.entity_id
_entity_poly.type
_entity_poly.pdbx_seq_one_letter_code
_entity_poly.pdbx_strand_id
1 'polypeptide(L)'
;MHHQTHALIRQFMLPYFTKGKKSTYKNKQIRRLIAIIDNIFYYEGTQDLSAIGRKQLIGYWRRTESEQFETRRAKYVILRKFFALYNPKVTVPEPKKCRGSTCSNF
;
A
#
# COMPACT_ATOMS: atom_id res chain seq x y z
N MET A 1 -1.28 12.74 12.39
CA MET A 1 -1.66 11.41 11.84
C MET A 1 -1.80 10.43 12.98
N HIS A 2 -2.89 9.65 13.01
CA HIS A 2 -3.35 8.93 14.21
C HIS A 2 -2.44 7.74 14.55
N HIS A 3 -1.93 7.73 15.78
CA HIS A 3 -1.00 6.71 16.29
C HIS A 3 -1.60 5.29 16.24
N GLN A 4 -2.92 5.17 16.29
CA GLN A 4 -3.66 3.90 16.28
C GLN A 4 -3.54 3.14 14.96
N THR A 5 -3.73 3.80 13.80
CA THR A 5 -3.59 3.15 12.50
C THR A 5 -2.14 2.70 12.25
N HIS A 6 -1.17 3.52 12.66
CA HIS A 6 0.25 3.16 12.58
C HIS A 6 0.59 1.97 13.48
N ALA A 7 0.02 1.91 14.68
CA ALA A 7 0.19 0.80 15.61
C ALA A 7 -0.42 -0.49 15.05
N LEU A 8 -1.64 -0.44 14.49
CA LEU A 8 -2.29 -1.56 13.81
C LEU A 8 -1.43 -2.08 12.65
N ILE A 9 -0.98 -1.21 11.75
CA ILE A 9 -0.11 -1.60 10.64
C ILE A 9 1.16 -2.30 11.15
N ARG A 10 1.79 -1.77 12.20
CA ARG A 10 2.98 -2.39 12.81
C ARG A 10 2.68 -3.76 13.42
N GLN A 11 1.55 -3.91 14.08
CA GLN A 11 1.11 -5.15 14.71
C GLN A 11 0.80 -6.24 13.66
N PHE A 12 0.07 -5.91 12.60
CA PHE A 12 -0.26 -6.85 11.53
C PHE A 12 0.98 -7.30 10.73
N MET A 13 1.96 -6.42 10.59
CA MET A 13 3.19 -6.74 9.87
C MET A 13 4.23 -7.44 10.76
N LEU A 14 4.04 -7.47 12.09
CA LEU A 14 4.96 -8.08 13.06
C LEU A 14 5.32 -9.56 12.76
N PRO A 15 4.36 -10.46 12.41
CA PRO A 15 4.64 -11.88 12.19
C PRO A 15 5.45 -12.15 10.92
N TYR A 16 5.37 -11.27 9.92
CA TYR A 16 6.02 -11.47 8.61
C TYR A 16 7.52 -11.17 8.63
N PHE A 17 8.07 -10.83 9.80
CA PHE A 17 9.34 -10.14 9.91
C PHE A 17 10.16 -10.67 11.11
N THR A 18 10.87 -11.80 10.92
CA THR A 18 11.75 -12.47 11.91
C THR A 18 13.00 -11.65 12.32
N LYS A 19 13.37 -11.64 13.63
CA LYS A 19 14.48 -10.83 14.20
C LYS A 19 15.82 -10.97 13.44
N GLY A 20 16.58 -9.88 13.30
CA GLY A 20 17.93 -9.83 12.69
C GLY A 20 18.19 -8.61 11.78
N LYS A 21 19.33 -8.57 11.04
CA LYS A 21 19.74 -7.53 10.06
C LYS A 21 18.64 -7.08 9.07
N LYS A 22 17.57 -7.87 8.92
CA LYS A 22 16.34 -7.54 8.19
C LYS A 22 15.52 -6.39 8.83
N SER A 23 15.84 -5.93 10.05
CA SER A 23 15.18 -4.81 10.77
C SER A 23 15.02 -3.52 9.95
N THR A 24 16.10 -3.05 9.30
CA THR A 24 16.07 -1.80 8.53
C THR A 24 15.19 -1.89 7.29
N TYR A 25 15.29 -3.01 6.56
CA TYR A 25 14.43 -3.28 5.41
C TYR A 25 12.95 -3.31 5.81
N LYS A 26 12.63 -3.94 6.95
CA LYS A 26 11.25 -4.00 7.48
C LYS A 26 10.71 -2.63 7.83
N ASN A 27 11.49 -1.83 8.56
CA ASN A 27 11.09 -0.47 8.89
C ASN A 27 10.85 0.35 7.62
N LYS A 28 11.64 0.11 6.56
CA LYS A 28 11.40 0.72 5.25
C LYS A 28 10.09 0.24 4.61
N GLN A 29 9.75 -1.05 4.66
CA GLN A 29 8.48 -1.56 4.14
C GLN A 29 7.26 -1.04 4.94
N ILE A 30 7.35 -1.01 6.27
CA ILE A 30 6.29 -0.47 7.13
C ILE A 30 6.09 1.03 6.88
N ARG A 31 7.18 1.81 6.79
CA ARG A 31 7.10 3.24 6.45
C ARG A 31 6.49 3.47 5.07
N ARG A 32 6.82 2.62 4.09
CA ARG A 32 6.21 2.65 2.76
C ARG A 32 4.71 2.37 2.82
N LEU A 33 4.30 1.36 3.59
CA LEU A 33 2.89 1.02 3.76
C LEU A 33 2.13 2.18 4.42
N ILE A 34 2.66 2.73 5.52
CA ILE A 34 2.09 3.90 6.19
C ILE A 34 1.93 5.06 5.21
N ALA A 35 2.98 5.41 4.47
CA ALA A 35 2.93 6.50 3.49
C ALA A 35 1.88 6.27 2.37
N ILE A 36 1.66 5.02 1.94
CA ILE A 36 0.62 4.69 0.97
C ILE A 36 -0.77 4.93 1.58
N ILE A 37 -1.02 4.40 2.77
CA ILE A 37 -2.31 4.53 3.46
C ILE A 37 -2.59 5.99 3.79
N ASP A 38 -1.59 6.73 4.27
CA ASP A 38 -1.68 8.16 4.55
C ASP A 38 -2.04 8.97 3.30
N ASN A 39 -1.45 8.62 2.14
CA ASN A 39 -1.84 9.23 0.87
C ASN A 39 -3.30 8.95 0.54
N ILE A 40 -3.76 7.69 0.70
CA ILE A 40 -5.17 7.35 0.47
C ILE A 40 -6.08 8.16 1.40
N PHE A 41 -5.78 8.22 2.69
CA PHE A 41 -6.55 8.98 3.67
C PHE A 41 -6.63 10.46 3.35
N TYR A 42 -5.49 11.06 2.96
CA TYR A 42 -5.45 12.47 2.59
C TYR A 42 -6.41 12.79 1.43
N TYR A 43 -6.46 11.95 0.40
CA TYR A 43 -7.28 12.21 -0.79
C TYR A 43 -8.75 11.80 -0.62
N GLU A 44 -9.02 10.75 0.15
CA GLU A 44 -10.40 10.26 0.35
C GLU A 44 -11.11 10.98 1.51
N GLY A 45 -10.41 11.82 2.27
CA GLY A 45 -10.97 12.54 3.42
C GLY A 45 -11.43 11.62 4.56
N THR A 46 -10.95 10.38 4.58
CA THR A 46 -11.28 9.36 5.59
C THR A 46 -10.02 8.87 6.28
N GLN A 47 -10.16 8.37 7.49
CA GLN A 47 -9.08 7.74 8.27
C GLN A 47 -9.39 6.28 8.60
N ASP A 48 -10.48 5.77 8.04
CA ASP A 48 -10.91 4.40 8.26
C ASP A 48 -10.23 3.46 7.26
N LEU A 49 -9.40 2.55 7.79
CA LEU A 49 -8.78 1.48 7.01
C LEU A 49 -9.83 0.57 6.36
N SER A 50 -11.00 0.39 6.99
CA SER A 50 -12.09 -0.43 6.48
C SER A 50 -12.72 0.17 5.23
N ALA A 51 -12.67 1.50 5.08
CA ALA A 51 -13.14 2.22 3.91
C ALA A 51 -12.20 2.09 2.69
N ILE A 52 -10.99 1.55 2.87
CA ILE A 52 -10.05 1.32 1.77
C ILE A 52 -10.44 0.05 1.02
N GLY A 53 -11.15 0.24 -0.09
CA GLY A 53 -11.46 -0.80 -1.05
C GLY A 53 -10.72 -0.65 -2.38
N ARG A 54 -11.20 -1.39 -3.38
CA ARG A 54 -10.62 -1.38 -4.74
C ARG A 54 -10.60 0.03 -5.36
N LYS A 55 -11.64 0.84 -5.15
CA LYS A 55 -11.77 2.18 -5.72
C LYS A 55 -10.67 3.12 -5.23
N GLN A 56 -10.41 3.12 -3.92
CA GLN A 56 -9.38 3.93 -3.27
C GLN A 56 -7.98 3.51 -3.72
N LEU A 57 -7.74 2.20 -3.87
CA LEU A 57 -6.47 1.67 -4.38
C LEU A 57 -6.25 2.02 -5.86
N ILE A 58 -7.30 2.00 -6.69
CA ILE A 58 -7.23 2.50 -8.08
C ILE A 58 -6.89 3.99 -8.09
N GLY A 59 -7.56 4.79 -7.26
CA GLY A 59 -7.28 6.21 -7.10
C GLY A 59 -5.81 6.47 -6.74
N TYR A 60 -5.28 5.71 -5.79
CA TYR A 60 -3.87 5.75 -5.43
C TYR A 60 -2.97 5.47 -6.64
N TRP A 61 -3.24 4.41 -7.41
CA TRP A 61 -2.44 4.05 -8.57
C TRP A 61 -2.46 5.08 -9.70
N ARG A 62 -3.59 5.77 -9.90
CA ARG A 62 -3.69 6.89 -10.85
C ARG A 62 -2.81 8.07 -10.40
N ARG A 63 -2.83 8.38 -9.11
CA ARG A 63 -2.02 9.49 -8.55
C ARG A 63 -0.51 9.20 -8.59
N THR A 64 -0.11 7.94 -8.49
CA THR A 64 1.28 7.52 -8.59
C THR A 64 1.64 6.97 -9.97
N GLU A 65 0.93 7.37 -11.01
CA GLU A 65 1.15 6.85 -12.37
C GLU A 65 2.50 7.29 -12.94
N SER A 66 3.01 8.46 -12.53
CA SER A 66 4.32 8.99 -12.89
C SER A 66 5.50 8.20 -12.29
N GLU A 67 5.24 7.30 -11.33
CA GLU A 67 6.28 6.46 -10.75
C GLU A 67 6.66 5.29 -11.66
N GLN A 68 7.94 4.90 -11.60
CA GLN A 68 8.44 3.71 -12.29
C GLN A 68 7.65 2.46 -11.89
N PHE A 69 7.46 1.57 -12.87
CA PHE A 69 6.71 0.33 -12.70
C PHE A 69 7.28 -0.55 -11.58
N GLU A 70 8.60 -0.62 -11.46
CA GLU A 70 9.32 -1.37 -10.43
C GLU A 70 8.96 -0.88 -9.02
N THR A 71 8.87 0.44 -8.85
CA THR A 71 8.44 1.09 -7.60
C THR A 71 7.00 0.76 -7.29
N ARG A 72 6.11 0.86 -8.29
CA ARG A 72 4.68 0.52 -8.13
C ARG A 72 4.49 -0.96 -7.79
N ARG A 73 5.24 -1.87 -8.44
CA ARG A 73 5.21 -3.30 -8.16
C ARG A 73 5.70 -3.63 -6.75
N ALA A 74 6.74 -2.95 -6.27
CA ALA A 74 7.19 -3.09 -4.89
C ALA A 74 6.08 -2.66 -3.89
N LYS A 75 5.41 -1.53 -4.15
CA LYS A 75 4.28 -1.06 -3.33
C LYS A 75 3.10 -2.03 -3.35
N TYR A 76 2.77 -2.58 -4.53
CA TYR A 76 1.71 -3.56 -4.71
C TYR A 76 1.94 -4.82 -3.86
N VAL A 77 3.16 -5.36 -3.85
CA VAL A 77 3.50 -6.54 -3.04
C VAL A 77 3.26 -6.28 -1.55
N ILE A 78 3.58 -5.09 -1.06
CA ILE A 78 3.35 -4.70 0.35
C ILE A 78 1.85 -4.61 0.64
N LEU A 79 1.10 -3.89 -0.21
CA LEU A 79 -0.34 -3.72 -0.06
C LEU A 79 -1.08 -5.05 -0.10
N ARG A 80 -0.76 -5.91 -1.07
CA ARG A 80 -1.38 -7.23 -1.21
C ARG A 80 -1.18 -8.08 0.04
N LYS A 81 0.04 -8.09 0.59
CA LYS A 81 0.34 -8.81 1.83
C LYS A 81 -0.44 -8.26 3.03
N PHE A 82 -0.52 -6.93 3.15
CA PHE A 82 -1.27 -6.29 4.22
C PHE A 82 -2.77 -6.60 4.14
N PHE A 83 -3.40 -6.39 2.99
CA PHE A 83 -4.83 -6.63 2.83
C PHE A 83 -5.19 -8.12 2.90
N ALA A 84 -4.31 -9.03 2.46
CA ALA A 84 -4.52 -10.46 2.67
C ALA A 84 -4.69 -10.85 4.14
N LEU A 85 -4.13 -10.07 5.07
CA LEU A 85 -4.22 -10.29 6.52
C LEU A 85 -5.33 -9.46 7.17
N TYR A 86 -5.36 -8.18 6.82
CA TYR A 86 -6.26 -7.21 7.46
C TYR A 86 -7.71 -7.40 6.98
N ASN A 87 -7.91 -7.57 5.67
CA ASN A 87 -9.23 -7.75 5.09
C ASN A 87 -9.14 -8.56 3.77
N PRO A 88 -9.24 -9.90 3.82
CA PRO A 88 -9.08 -10.77 2.65
C PRO A 88 -10.07 -10.49 1.51
N LYS A 89 -11.18 -9.81 1.81
CA LYS A 89 -12.20 -9.44 0.81
C LYS A 89 -11.71 -8.30 -0.10
N VAL A 90 -10.69 -7.54 0.30
CA VAL A 90 -10.12 -6.45 -0.49
C VAL A 90 -9.14 -7.01 -1.51
N THR A 91 -9.52 -6.99 -2.78
CA THR A 91 -8.59 -7.28 -3.88
C THR A 91 -7.77 -6.04 -4.21
N VAL A 92 -6.45 -6.13 -4.02
CA VAL A 92 -5.52 -5.08 -4.43
C VAL A 92 -5.32 -5.17 -5.95
N PRO A 93 -5.68 -4.13 -6.73
CA PRO A 93 -5.44 -4.13 -8.17
C PRO A 93 -3.94 -4.04 -8.46
N GLU A 94 -3.47 -4.85 -9.40
CA GLU A 94 -2.07 -4.83 -9.83
C GLU A 94 -1.79 -3.56 -10.66
N PRO A 95 -0.69 -2.83 -10.41
CA PRO A 95 -0.32 -1.69 -11.22
C PRO A 95 0.02 -2.14 -12.65
N LYS A 96 -0.51 -1.45 -13.67
CA LYS A 96 -0.18 -1.76 -15.07
C LYS A 96 1.27 -1.37 -15.36
N LYS A 97 1.95 -2.18 -16.17
CA LYS A 97 3.25 -1.81 -16.77
C LYS A 97 2.98 -0.88 -17.93
N CYS A 98 3.21 0.43 -17.78
CA CYS A 98 3.20 1.31 -18.94
C CYS A 98 4.40 0.94 -19.83
N ARG A 99 4.15 0.29 -20.96
CA ARG A 99 5.14 0.05 -22.02
C ARG A 99 5.01 1.22 -23.00
N GLY A 100 5.86 2.24 -22.88
CA GLY A 100 5.80 3.44 -23.72
C GLY A 100 4.76 4.48 -23.28
N SER A 101 4.68 5.59 -24.02
CA SER A 101 3.96 6.85 -23.72
C SER A 101 2.42 6.76 -23.64
N THR A 102 1.84 5.57 -23.57
CA THR A 102 0.39 5.36 -23.52
C THR A 102 0.04 4.36 -22.42
N CYS A 103 -0.47 4.87 -21.30
CA CYS A 103 -1.13 4.06 -20.29
C CYS A 103 -2.62 3.94 -20.67
N SER A 104 -3.07 2.76 -21.12
CA SER A 104 -4.46 2.52 -21.54
C SER A 104 -5.42 2.40 -20.35
N ASN A 105 -6.56 3.09 -20.46
CA ASN A 105 -7.65 3.12 -19.49
C ASN A 105 -8.12 1.69 -19.11
N PHE A 106 -8.34 1.55 -17.80
CA PHE A 106 -8.97 0.46 -17.03
C PHE A 106 -9.25 -0.85 -17.74
#